data_AF-A0A1W2GKD0-F1
#
_entry.id   AF-A0A1W2GKD0-F1
#
_cell.length_a   1.000
_cell.length_b   1.000
_cell.length_c   1.000
_cell.angle_alpha   90.00
_cell.angle_beta   90.00
_cell.angle_gamma   90.00
#
_symmetry.space_group_name_H-M   'P 1'
#
loop_
_entity.id
_entity.type
_entity.pdbx_description
1 polymer ?
#
loop_
_entity_poly.entity_id
_entity_poly.type
_entity_poly.pdbx_seq_one_letter_code
_entity_poly.pdbx_strand_id
1 'polypeptide(L)'
;MNINGKDLSTVWLTEYPRFNEGKEIRKTEPVGYFGQNYWRFYIHFISIIQNPENPNEYFVYGKNRLKGNISEIQGTLKIESAEVYEEEFSEGIREGIIKGTYQLNEDRKKSGTGKFTGTFETYVMISDNNIQYSTLYWYADGFMNNQFEGTWTSFSSGKSYICNWGDNRIPNRQGFDIGAGQMGVHPDYEKNGWENFELATFPIANSDEHRRQIEEAKKKEAEEWWK
;
A
#
# COMPACT_ATOMS: atom_id res chain seq x y z
N MET A 1 0.54 -15.85 16.23
CA MET A 1 -0.90 -15.54 16.26
C MET A 1 -1.69 -16.74 15.73
N ASN A 2 -2.82 -17.13 16.34
CA ASN A 2 -3.71 -18.12 15.69
C ASN A 2 -4.63 -17.42 14.69
N ILE A 3 -4.40 -17.67 13.41
CA ILE A 3 -5.18 -17.14 12.27
C ILE A 3 -6.12 -18.18 11.66
N ASN A 4 -6.14 -19.41 12.18
CA ASN A 4 -6.94 -20.49 11.62
C ASN A 4 -8.43 -20.17 11.73
N GLY A 5 -9.16 -20.34 10.60
CA GLY A 5 -10.59 -20.09 10.53
C GLY A 5 -10.98 -18.60 10.53
N LYS A 6 -10.02 -17.69 10.38
CA LYS A 6 -10.28 -16.25 10.24
C LYS A 6 -10.05 -15.83 8.80
N ASP A 7 -10.97 -15.04 8.25
CA ASP A 7 -10.77 -14.33 7.00
C ASP A 7 -10.07 -13.01 7.29
N LEU A 8 -8.88 -12.84 6.73
CA LEU A 8 -8.05 -11.65 6.92
C LEU A 8 -8.12 -10.68 5.73
N SER A 9 -8.97 -10.92 4.73
CA SER A 9 -9.09 -10.06 3.54
C SER A 9 -9.24 -8.57 3.88
N THR A 10 -9.94 -8.25 4.96
CA THR A 10 -10.19 -6.89 5.44
C THR A 10 -8.92 -6.14 5.86
N VAL A 11 -7.83 -6.82 6.26
CA VAL A 11 -6.57 -6.15 6.62
C VAL A 11 -5.90 -5.48 5.42
N TRP A 12 -6.17 -5.96 4.21
CA TRP A 12 -5.67 -5.38 2.96
C TRP A 12 -6.72 -4.54 2.23
N LEU A 13 -8.02 -4.87 2.38
CA LEU A 13 -9.12 -4.19 1.68
C LEU A 13 -9.73 -2.99 2.39
N THR A 14 -9.60 -2.87 3.72
CA THR A 14 -10.36 -1.84 4.46
C THR A 14 -10.03 -0.44 3.95
N GLU A 15 -11.06 0.31 3.57
CA GLU A 15 -10.96 1.75 3.26
C GLU A 15 -11.10 2.61 4.52
N TYR A 16 -11.76 2.07 5.55
CA TYR A 16 -12.06 2.76 6.80
C TYR A 16 -11.55 1.91 7.97
N PRO A 17 -10.21 1.86 8.19
CA PRO A 17 -9.66 1.16 9.32
C PRO A 17 -10.23 1.71 10.63
N ARG A 18 -10.59 0.80 11.53
CA ARG A 18 -11.18 1.11 12.84
C ARG A 18 -10.09 1.33 13.88
N PHE A 19 -10.25 2.40 14.65
CA PHE A 19 -9.41 2.74 15.79
C PHE A 19 -9.90 2.01 17.03
N ASN A 20 -9.02 1.84 18.02
CA ASN A 20 -9.38 1.25 19.31
C ASN A 20 -10.60 1.96 19.95
N GLU A 21 -10.61 3.30 19.90
CA GLU A 21 -11.70 4.13 20.43
C GLU A 21 -13.00 4.06 19.59
N GLY A 22 -13.06 3.20 18.58
CA GLY A 22 -14.23 2.99 17.72
C GLY A 22 -14.39 3.98 16.58
N LYS A 23 -13.51 4.98 16.47
CA LYS A 23 -13.46 5.92 15.33
C LYS A 23 -13.05 5.18 14.05
N GLU A 24 -13.59 5.62 12.91
CA GLU A 24 -13.17 5.17 11.58
C GLU A 24 -12.71 6.37 10.75
N ILE A 25 -11.62 6.21 10.01
CA ILE A 25 -11.06 7.26 9.15
C ILE A 25 -10.76 6.65 7.79
N ARG A 26 -11.13 7.35 6.71
CA ARG A 26 -10.79 6.92 5.35
C ARG A 26 -9.27 6.92 5.18
N LYS A 27 -8.68 5.79 4.80
CA LYS A 27 -7.26 5.72 4.44
C LYS A 27 -7.01 6.42 3.09
N THR A 28 -5.80 6.91 2.91
CA THR A 28 -5.29 7.28 1.59
C THR A 28 -4.95 6.03 0.79
N GLU A 29 -4.87 6.17 -0.53
CA GLU A 29 -4.39 5.08 -1.38
C GLU A 29 -2.92 4.73 -1.07
N PRO A 30 -2.51 3.47 -1.28
CA PRO A 30 -1.12 3.08 -1.13
C PRO A 30 -0.19 3.97 -1.97
N VAL A 31 0.96 4.30 -1.40
CA VAL A 31 2.03 4.98 -2.11
C VAL A 31 3.00 3.95 -2.67
N GLY A 32 3.40 4.04 -3.94
CA GLY A 32 4.43 3.17 -4.52
C GLY A 32 5.34 3.85 -5.53
N TYR A 33 6.45 3.18 -5.83
CA TYR A 33 7.41 3.57 -6.85
C TYR A 33 7.78 2.40 -7.78
N PHE A 34 8.26 2.74 -8.98
CA PHE A 34 8.70 1.82 -10.01
C PHE A 34 10.09 2.18 -10.56
N GLY A 35 10.97 1.18 -10.56
CA GLY A 35 12.32 1.24 -11.12
C GLY A 35 13.28 2.16 -10.36
N GLN A 36 14.51 2.24 -10.86
CA GLN A 36 15.60 3.02 -10.23
C GLN A 36 15.39 4.53 -10.22
N ASN A 37 14.49 5.04 -11.06
CA ASN A 37 14.13 6.45 -11.11
C ASN A 37 12.93 6.78 -10.22
N TYR A 38 12.47 5.83 -9.41
CA TYR A 38 11.34 6.01 -8.49
C TYR A 38 10.10 6.61 -9.18
N TRP A 39 9.71 6.08 -10.34
CA TRP A 39 8.48 6.56 -11.00
C TRP A 39 7.27 6.26 -10.13
N ARG A 40 6.38 7.24 -9.96
CA ARG A 40 5.15 7.06 -9.21
C ARG A 40 4.36 5.86 -9.71
N PHE A 41 4.08 4.94 -8.80
CA PHE A 41 3.30 3.73 -9.03
C PHE A 41 2.07 3.76 -8.12
N TYR A 42 0.91 3.45 -8.71
CA TYR A 42 -0.34 3.32 -7.98
C TYR A 42 -0.83 1.89 -8.06
N ILE A 43 -1.48 1.43 -6.99
CA ILE A 43 -2.13 0.13 -6.93
C ILE A 43 -3.37 0.23 -6.07
N HIS A 44 -4.43 -0.43 -6.50
CA HIS A 44 -5.69 -0.50 -5.78
C HIS A 44 -6.24 -1.93 -5.84
N PHE A 45 -6.46 -2.55 -4.69
CA PHE A 45 -7.09 -3.85 -4.60
C PHE A 45 -8.60 -3.69 -4.50
N ILE A 46 -9.32 -4.25 -5.48
CA ILE A 46 -10.78 -4.17 -5.59
C ILE A 46 -11.43 -5.32 -4.83
N SER A 47 -10.82 -6.51 -4.88
CA SER A 47 -11.33 -7.71 -4.22
C SER A 47 -10.19 -8.60 -3.76
N ILE A 48 -10.35 -9.15 -2.56
CA ILE A 48 -9.45 -10.13 -1.94
C ILE A 48 -10.35 -11.18 -1.29
N ILE A 49 -10.24 -12.42 -1.73
CA ILE A 49 -11.10 -13.52 -1.29
C ILE A 49 -10.21 -14.65 -0.78
N GLN A 50 -10.45 -15.12 0.45
CA GLN A 50 -9.73 -16.26 1.00
C GLN A 50 -9.93 -17.50 0.11
N ASN A 51 -8.85 -18.21 -0.20
CA ASN A 51 -8.93 -19.47 -0.94
C ASN A 51 -9.61 -20.53 -0.05
N PRO A 52 -10.75 -21.13 -0.47
CA PRO A 52 -11.46 -22.13 0.32
C PRO A 52 -10.67 -23.43 0.51
N GLU A 53 -9.70 -23.72 -0.34
CA GLU A 53 -8.84 -24.91 -0.27
C GLU A 53 -7.55 -24.66 0.51
N ASN A 54 -7.16 -23.39 0.67
CA ASN A 54 -5.94 -22.99 1.39
C ASN A 54 -6.19 -21.68 2.15
N PRO A 55 -6.55 -21.73 3.44
CA PRO A 55 -6.87 -20.53 4.25
C PRO A 55 -5.74 -19.50 4.39
N ASN A 56 -4.51 -19.87 4.06
CA ASN A 56 -3.35 -18.97 4.06
C ASN A 56 -3.13 -18.30 2.70
N GLU A 57 -3.91 -18.62 1.68
CA GLU A 57 -3.85 -17.99 0.36
C GLU A 57 -5.11 -17.19 0.08
N TYR A 58 -4.94 -16.06 -0.61
CA TYR A 58 -6.02 -15.14 -0.95
C TYR A 58 -5.93 -14.78 -2.41
N PHE A 59 -7.04 -14.89 -3.14
CA PHE A 59 -7.15 -14.44 -4.52
C PHE A 59 -7.39 -12.94 -4.56
N VAL A 60 -6.58 -12.23 -5.35
CA VAL A 60 -6.61 -10.77 -5.49
C VAL A 60 -7.08 -10.39 -6.88
N TYR A 61 -7.96 -9.40 -6.95
CA TYR A 61 -8.27 -8.63 -8.15
C TYR A 61 -8.14 -7.14 -7.84
N GLY A 62 -7.58 -6.39 -8.77
CA GLY A 62 -7.40 -4.95 -8.61
C GLY A 62 -6.97 -4.26 -9.90
N LYS A 63 -6.49 -3.05 -9.75
CA LYS A 63 -5.87 -2.27 -10.84
C LYS A 63 -4.55 -1.68 -10.37
N ASN A 64 -3.67 -1.37 -11.31
CA ASN A 64 -2.50 -0.53 -11.08
C ASN A 64 -2.52 0.68 -12.03
N ARG A 65 -1.67 1.66 -11.76
CA ARG A 65 -1.40 2.76 -12.70
C ARG A 65 0.08 3.08 -12.71
N LEU A 66 0.68 3.14 -13.90
CA LEU A 66 2.07 3.55 -14.10
C LEU A 66 2.16 4.45 -15.33
N LYS A 67 2.71 5.67 -15.16
CA LYS A 67 2.86 6.66 -16.24
C LYS A 67 1.58 6.90 -17.05
N GLY A 68 0.43 6.93 -16.36
CA GLY A 68 -0.90 7.14 -16.97
C GLY A 68 -1.55 5.88 -17.54
N ASN A 69 -0.84 4.76 -17.67
CA ASN A 69 -1.43 3.50 -18.12
C ASN A 69 -2.04 2.76 -16.94
N ILE A 70 -3.31 2.35 -17.07
CA ILE A 70 -4.03 1.55 -16.08
C ILE A 70 -4.14 0.12 -16.58
N SER A 71 -3.71 -0.84 -15.77
CA SER A 71 -3.90 -2.27 -16.05
C SER A 71 -4.72 -2.92 -14.93
N GLU A 72 -5.53 -3.90 -15.31
CA GLU A 72 -6.09 -4.84 -14.34
C GLU A 72 -5.02 -5.80 -13.88
N ILE A 73 -5.11 -6.20 -12.61
CA ILE A 73 -4.21 -7.17 -11.99
C ILE A 73 -5.01 -8.28 -11.32
N GLN A 74 -4.50 -9.51 -11.43
CA GLN A 74 -5.06 -10.69 -10.78
C GLN A 74 -3.94 -11.56 -10.21
N GLY A 75 -4.14 -12.16 -9.05
CA GLY A 75 -3.13 -13.05 -8.49
C GLY A 75 -3.43 -13.50 -7.07
N THR A 76 -2.38 -13.70 -6.28
CA THR A 76 -2.49 -14.23 -4.92
C THR A 76 -1.61 -13.50 -3.92
N LEU A 77 -2.10 -13.44 -2.67
CA LEU A 77 -1.29 -13.26 -1.47
C LEU A 77 -1.22 -14.59 -0.76
N LYS A 78 -0.04 -14.96 -0.24
CA LYS A 78 0.16 -16.16 0.55
C LYS A 78 0.82 -15.79 1.87
N ILE A 79 0.09 -16.01 2.97
CA ILE A 79 0.60 -15.85 4.34
C ILE A 79 1.61 -16.96 4.62
N GLU A 80 2.77 -16.57 5.14
CA GLU A 80 3.86 -17.46 5.53
C GLU A 80 4.08 -17.43 7.05
N SER A 81 3.91 -16.28 7.69
CA SER A 81 3.93 -16.16 9.15
C SER A 81 2.89 -15.16 9.66
N ALA A 82 2.46 -15.38 10.89
CA ALA A 82 1.59 -14.47 11.63
C ALA A 82 2.00 -14.46 13.10
N GLU A 83 2.57 -13.36 13.54
CA GLU A 83 3.21 -13.19 14.85
C GLU A 83 2.45 -12.17 15.69
N VAL A 84 2.53 -12.29 17.01
CA VAL A 84 1.99 -11.32 17.97
C VAL A 84 3.16 -10.86 18.82
N TYR A 85 3.27 -9.56 19.07
CA TYR A 85 4.27 -9.04 19.99
C TYR A 85 3.91 -9.43 21.43
N GLU A 86 4.93 -9.68 22.25
CA GLU A 86 4.74 -10.20 23.61
C GLU A 86 4.05 -9.19 24.52
N GLU A 87 4.38 -7.92 24.36
CA GLU A 87 3.79 -6.82 25.14
C GLU A 87 2.43 -6.41 24.59
N GLU A 88 1.47 -6.20 25.48
CA GLU A 88 0.22 -5.52 25.13
C GLU A 88 0.51 -4.05 24.84
N PHE A 89 -0.14 -3.51 23.82
CA PHE A 89 -0.08 -2.08 23.52
C PHE A 89 -0.86 -1.28 24.57
N SER A 90 -2.02 -1.80 24.95
CA SER A 90 -2.87 -1.35 26.05
C SER A 90 -3.74 -2.51 26.52
N GLU A 91 -4.46 -2.36 27.63
CA GLU A 91 -5.31 -3.41 28.20
C GLU A 91 -6.21 -4.08 27.14
N GLY A 92 -6.00 -5.38 26.91
CA GLY A 92 -6.80 -6.18 25.98
C GLY A 92 -6.44 -6.01 24.50
N ILE A 93 -5.40 -5.24 24.18
CA ILE A 93 -5.00 -4.91 22.81
C ILE A 93 -3.55 -5.30 22.57
N ARG A 94 -3.36 -6.14 21.57
CA ARG A 94 -2.04 -6.58 21.13
C ARG A 94 -1.76 -6.15 19.71
N GLU A 95 -0.48 -5.99 19.43
CA GLU A 95 0.01 -5.77 18.09
C GLU A 95 0.54 -7.09 17.51
N GLY A 96 0.42 -7.24 16.20
CA GLY A 96 0.98 -8.36 15.48
C GLY A 96 1.41 -7.99 14.08
N ILE A 97 2.05 -8.93 13.42
CA ILE A 97 2.53 -8.79 12.05
C ILE A 97 2.20 -10.04 11.25
N ILE A 98 1.70 -9.84 10.04
CA ILE A 98 1.47 -10.90 9.05
C ILE A 98 2.51 -10.71 7.95
N LYS A 99 3.23 -11.77 7.63
CA LYS A 99 4.24 -11.77 6.56
C LYS A 99 3.91 -12.83 5.53
N GLY A 100 4.29 -12.56 4.29
CA GLY A 100 4.06 -13.52 3.23
C GLY A 100 4.62 -13.10 1.89
N THR A 101 4.23 -13.85 0.87
CA THR A 101 4.60 -13.62 -0.52
C THR A 101 3.39 -13.24 -1.36
N TYR A 102 3.63 -12.54 -2.46
CA TYR A 102 2.58 -12.21 -3.41
C TYR A 102 3.03 -12.45 -4.84
N GLN A 103 2.06 -12.74 -5.70
CA GLN A 103 2.21 -12.73 -7.14
C GLN A 103 0.97 -12.10 -7.77
N LEU A 104 1.12 -11.07 -8.58
CA LEU A 104 0.04 -10.41 -9.31
C LEU A 104 0.40 -10.37 -10.80
N ASN A 105 -0.56 -10.58 -11.68
CA ASN A 105 -0.35 -10.60 -13.13
C ASN A 105 -1.25 -9.57 -13.78
N GLU A 106 -0.68 -8.77 -14.68
CA GLU A 106 -1.46 -8.01 -15.65
C GLU A 106 -1.95 -8.93 -16.79
N ASP A 107 -2.85 -8.43 -17.64
CA ASP A 107 -3.34 -9.18 -18.80
C ASP A 107 -2.21 -9.44 -19.81
N ARG A 108 -1.76 -10.70 -19.86
CA ARG A 108 -0.71 -11.19 -20.78
C ARG A 108 -0.99 -10.94 -22.25
N LYS A 109 -2.25 -10.69 -22.65
CA LYS A 109 -2.62 -10.41 -24.04
C LYS A 109 -2.32 -8.96 -24.45
N LYS A 110 -2.16 -8.04 -23.49
CA LYS A 110 -1.88 -6.63 -23.74
C LYS A 110 -0.37 -6.39 -23.81
N SER A 111 0.06 -5.51 -24.71
CA SER A 111 1.47 -5.10 -24.79
C SER A 111 1.87 -4.27 -23.57
N GLY A 112 3.15 -4.32 -23.21
CA GLY A 112 3.66 -3.55 -22.06
C GLY A 112 3.26 -4.08 -20.69
N THR A 113 2.71 -5.30 -20.61
CA THR A 113 2.29 -5.92 -19.35
C THR A 113 3.36 -6.84 -18.75
N GLY A 114 3.19 -7.14 -17.47
CA GLY A 114 4.08 -7.98 -16.70
C GLY A 114 3.43 -8.58 -15.45
N LYS A 115 4.27 -9.21 -14.64
CA LYS A 115 3.92 -9.78 -13.35
C LYS A 115 4.63 -9.05 -12.23
N PHE A 116 3.94 -8.86 -11.11
CA PHE A 116 4.52 -8.42 -9.85
C PHE A 116 4.78 -9.64 -8.97
N THR A 117 5.95 -9.71 -8.34
CA THR A 117 6.29 -10.75 -7.36
C THR A 117 7.13 -10.17 -6.25
N GLY A 118 6.88 -10.59 -5.02
CA GLY A 118 7.63 -10.11 -3.86
C GLY A 118 7.10 -10.64 -2.53
N THR A 119 7.44 -9.92 -1.47
CA THR A 119 7.01 -10.18 -0.10
C THR A 119 6.16 -9.02 0.43
N PHE A 120 5.33 -9.31 1.43
CA PHE A 120 4.57 -8.28 2.12
C PHE A 120 4.68 -8.41 3.64
N GLU A 121 4.52 -7.28 4.32
CA GLU A 121 4.38 -7.17 5.77
C GLU A 121 3.17 -6.29 6.11
N THR A 122 2.26 -6.82 6.91
CA THR A 122 1.05 -6.12 7.37
C THR A 122 1.01 -6.10 8.89
N TYR A 123 0.99 -4.91 9.48
CA TYR A 123 0.79 -4.71 10.91
C TYR A 123 -0.70 -4.78 11.24
N VAL A 124 -1.02 -5.56 12.27
CA VAL A 124 -2.39 -5.79 12.72
C VAL A 124 -2.56 -5.45 14.20
N MET A 125 -3.76 -4.98 14.53
CA MET A 125 -4.21 -4.84 15.91
C MET A 125 -5.14 -6.01 16.24
N ILE A 126 -5.00 -6.54 17.45
CA ILE A 126 -5.71 -7.72 17.93
C ILE A 126 -6.46 -7.35 19.21
N SER A 127 -7.79 -7.47 19.19
CA SER A 127 -8.68 -7.24 20.34
C SER A 127 -9.81 -8.25 20.32
N ASP A 128 -10.13 -8.90 21.45
CA ASP A 128 -11.20 -9.91 21.55
C ASP A 128 -11.14 -11.00 20.46
N ASN A 129 -9.91 -11.46 20.14
CA ASN A 129 -9.62 -12.38 19.03
C ASN A 129 -9.95 -11.85 17.63
N ASN A 130 -10.40 -10.61 17.46
CA ASN A 130 -10.51 -9.97 16.16
C ASN A 130 -9.15 -9.46 15.71
N ILE A 131 -8.83 -9.67 14.44
CA ILE A 131 -7.59 -9.20 13.80
C ILE A 131 -8.02 -8.17 12.76
N GLN A 132 -7.46 -6.97 12.85
CA GLN A 132 -7.76 -5.88 11.94
C GLN A 132 -6.50 -5.12 11.58
N TYR A 133 -6.59 -4.31 10.53
CA TYR A 133 -5.54 -3.36 10.18
C TYR A 133 -5.10 -2.53 11.40
N SER A 134 -3.80 -2.47 11.67
CA SER A 134 -3.29 -1.70 12.81
C SER A 134 -3.39 -0.19 12.57
N THR A 135 -4.09 0.49 13.47
CA THR A 135 -4.16 1.96 13.58
C THR A 135 -3.42 2.50 14.79
N LEU A 136 -2.71 1.62 15.54
CA LEU A 136 -2.08 1.95 16.82
C LEU A 136 -1.11 3.13 16.74
N TYR A 137 -0.39 3.23 15.62
CA TYR A 137 0.58 4.29 15.36
C TYR A 137 0.11 5.26 14.27
N TRP A 138 -1.18 5.32 13.95
CA TRP A 138 -1.70 6.10 12.82
C TRP A 138 -1.29 7.58 12.84
N TYR A 139 -1.17 8.16 14.04
CA TYR A 139 -0.77 9.56 14.25
C TYR A 139 0.71 9.73 14.57
N ALA A 140 1.50 8.65 14.56
CA ALA A 140 2.93 8.70 14.83
C ALA A 140 3.71 9.03 13.55
N ASP A 141 4.81 9.76 13.73
CA ASP A 141 5.77 9.98 12.67
C ASP A 141 6.32 8.64 12.15
N GLY A 142 6.38 8.51 10.83
CA GLY A 142 6.84 7.29 10.18
C GLY A 142 5.83 6.15 10.16
N PHE A 143 4.55 6.40 10.48
CA PHE A 143 3.49 5.40 10.33
C PHE A 143 3.54 4.75 8.94
N MET A 144 3.47 3.43 8.92
CA MET A 144 3.47 2.62 7.72
C MET A 144 2.73 1.31 7.97
N ASN A 145 2.07 0.80 6.95
CA ASN A 145 1.42 -0.51 7.02
C ASN A 145 1.32 -1.11 5.62
N ASN A 146 0.88 -2.37 5.48
CA ASN A 146 0.71 -3.06 4.21
C ASN A 146 1.89 -2.81 3.27
N GLN A 147 3.10 -3.12 3.73
CA GLN A 147 4.33 -2.89 3.00
C GLN A 147 4.56 -4.03 2.01
N PHE A 148 4.66 -3.72 0.72
CA PHE A 148 4.93 -4.67 -0.36
C PHE A 148 6.26 -4.32 -1.02
N GLU A 149 7.20 -5.25 -0.97
CA GLU A 149 8.52 -5.13 -1.58
C GLU A 149 8.71 -6.21 -2.63
N GLY A 150 9.09 -5.81 -3.84
CA GLY A 150 9.25 -6.77 -4.92
C GLY A 150 9.63 -6.17 -6.26
N THR A 151 9.28 -6.90 -7.30
CA THR A 151 9.64 -6.55 -8.68
C THR A 151 8.45 -6.71 -9.61
N TRP A 152 8.43 -5.87 -10.64
CA TRP A 152 7.63 -6.10 -11.84
C TRP A 152 8.53 -6.66 -12.95
N THR A 153 8.10 -7.75 -13.59
CA THR A 153 8.79 -8.40 -14.70
C THR A 153 7.91 -8.39 -15.94
N SER A 154 8.42 -7.77 -17.02
CA SER A 154 7.77 -7.73 -18.32
C SER A 154 7.53 -9.14 -18.88
N PHE A 155 6.31 -9.43 -19.35
CA PHE A 155 6.00 -10.70 -20.00
C PHE A 155 6.68 -10.86 -21.36
N SER A 156 6.86 -9.77 -22.11
CA SER A 156 7.42 -9.81 -23.45
C SER A 156 8.95 -9.85 -23.45
N SER A 157 9.59 -9.07 -22.58
CA SER A 157 11.05 -8.89 -22.59
C SER A 157 11.79 -9.63 -21.48
N GLY A 158 11.07 -10.10 -20.44
CA GLY A 158 11.69 -10.69 -19.23
C GLY A 158 12.47 -9.69 -18.38
N LYS A 159 12.51 -8.40 -18.74
CA LYS A 159 13.17 -7.36 -17.94
C LYS A 159 12.41 -7.14 -16.64
N SER A 160 13.15 -7.03 -15.53
CA SER A 160 12.62 -6.79 -14.20
C SER A 160 13.02 -5.41 -13.67
N TYR A 161 12.09 -4.79 -12.93
CA TYR A 161 12.27 -3.51 -12.28
C TYR A 161 11.75 -3.61 -10.84
N ILE A 162 12.40 -2.94 -9.89
CA ILE A 162 11.89 -2.82 -8.52
C ILE A 162 10.52 -2.15 -8.57
N CYS A 163 9.57 -2.66 -7.79
CA CYS A 163 8.24 -2.09 -7.70
C CYS A 163 7.70 -2.31 -6.29
N ASN A 164 7.77 -1.26 -5.47
CA ASN A 164 7.43 -1.31 -4.05
C ASN A 164 6.28 -0.36 -3.77
N TRP A 165 5.42 -0.72 -2.83
CA TRP A 165 4.34 0.14 -2.36
C TRP A 165 3.99 -0.15 -0.90
N GLY A 166 3.27 0.77 -0.28
CA GLY A 166 2.68 0.55 1.04
C GLY A 166 1.79 1.70 1.49
N ASP A 167 1.12 1.50 2.61
CA ASP A 167 0.26 2.53 3.19
C ASP A 167 1.12 3.55 3.94
N ASN A 168 0.86 4.84 3.70
CA ASN A 168 1.54 6.02 4.28
C ASN A 168 3.04 6.19 3.95
N ARG A 169 3.82 5.10 3.91
CA ARG A 169 5.26 5.12 3.58
C ARG A 169 5.64 3.86 2.81
N ILE A 170 6.66 3.93 1.96
CA ILE A 170 7.05 2.85 1.04
C ILE A 170 8.22 2.04 1.63
N PRO A 171 8.29 0.71 1.46
CA PRO A 171 9.47 -0.05 1.89
C PRO A 171 10.67 0.16 0.94
N ASN A 172 11.88 -0.02 1.47
CA ASN A 172 13.15 0.05 0.74
C ASN A 172 13.28 1.28 -0.19
N ARG A 173 13.43 2.45 0.44
CA ARG A 173 13.29 3.78 -0.16
C ARG A 173 14.58 4.62 -0.13
N GLN A 174 15.74 3.96 -0.19
CA GLN A 174 17.04 4.58 0.11
C GLN A 174 17.32 5.82 -0.75
N GLY A 175 17.44 6.98 -0.10
CA GLY A 175 17.70 8.28 -0.74
C GLY A 175 16.51 8.89 -1.48
N PHE A 176 15.41 8.17 -1.65
CA PHE A 176 14.18 8.68 -2.27
C PHE A 176 13.31 9.44 -1.28
N ASP A 177 13.19 8.93 -0.06
CA ASP A 177 12.36 9.53 0.98
C ASP A 177 13.20 10.33 1.98
N ILE A 178 12.98 11.63 2.00
CA ILE A 178 13.66 12.62 2.86
C ILE A 178 12.76 13.19 3.95
N GLY A 179 11.54 12.68 4.09
CA GLY A 179 10.57 13.18 5.06
C GLY A 179 10.87 12.73 6.50
N ALA A 180 10.72 13.64 7.46
CA ALA A 180 10.93 13.34 8.88
C ALA A 180 9.74 12.59 9.49
N GLY A 181 8.53 13.15 9.36
CA GLY A 181 7.29 12.53 9.83
C GLY A 181 6.56 11.74 8.74
N GLN A 182 6.04 12.46 7.76
CA GLN A 182 5.40 11.89 6.56
C GLN A 182 6.46 11.57 5.49
N MET A 183 6.11 10.74 4.51
CA MET A 183 6.97 10.53 3.34
C MET A 183 7.16 11.84 2.59
N GLY A 184 8.41 12.19 2.28
CA GLY A 184 8.74 13.34 1.44
C GLY A 184 9.67 12.93 0.32
N VAL A 185 9.33 13.27 -0.91
CA VAL A 185 10.05 12.87 -2.12
C VAL A 185 11.28 13.74 -2.31
N HIS A 186 12.42 13.10 -2.58
CA HIS A 186 13.64 13.81 -2.90
C HIS A 186 13.45 14.62 -4.21
N PRO A 187 13.89 15.90 -4.28
CA PRO A 187 13.63 16.79 -5.42
C PRO A 187 14.02 16.23 -6.80
N ASP A 188 15.10 15.43 -6.85
CA ASP A 188 15.56 14.78 -8.09
C ASP A 188 14.50 13.85 -8.73
N TYR A 189 13.52 13.39 -7.96
CA TYR A 189 12.47 12.46 -8.42
C TYR A 189 11.08 13.09 -8.48
N GLU A 190 10.89 14.34 -8.04
CA GLU A 190 9.57 14.98 -8.03
C GLU A 190 8.86 14.89 -9.39
N LYS A 191 9.61 15.17 -10.47
CA LYS A 191 9.14 15.12 -11.86
C LYS A 191 8.78 13.73 -12.38
N ASN A 192 9.01 12.68 -11.59
CA ASN A 192 8.69 11.31 -11.94
C ASN A 192 7.27 10.92 -11.49
N GLY A 193 6.36 11.90 -11.43
CA GLY A 193 4.94 11.73 -11.13
C GLY A 193 4.57 11.98 -9.67
N TRP A 194 5.41 12.68 -8.92
CA TRP A 194 5.21 12.96 -7.48
C TRP A 194 4.79 14.40 -7.22
N GLU A 195 4.69 15.26 -8.22
CA GLU A 195 4.44 16.70 -8.02
C GLU A 195 3.12 16.97 -7.26
N ASN A 196 2.04 16.26 -7.62
CA ASN A 196 0.77 16.42 -6.90
C ASN A 196 0.86 15.83 -5.48
N PHE A 197 1.55 14.70 -5.31
CA PHE A 197 1.75 14.08 -4.00
C PHE A 197 2.48 15.05 -3.05
N GLU A 198 3.60 15.63 -3.49
CA GLU A 198 4.37 16.59 -2.70
C GLU A 198 3.54 17.84 -2.37
N LEU A 199 2.86 18.41 -3.36
CA LEU A 199 2.06 19.62 -3.16
C LEU A 199 0.86 19.38 -2.23
N ALA A 200 0.27 18.19 -2.27
CA ALA A 200 -0.83 17.81 -1.39
C ALA A 200 -0.36 17.49 0.04
N THR A 201 0.84 16.93 0.20
CA THR A 201 1.40 16.48 1.48
C THR A 201 2.06 17.62 2.26
N PHE A 202 2.83 18.48 1.59
CA PHE A 202 3.55 19.61 2.20
C PHE A 202 3.08 20.96 1.61
N PRO A 203 1.81 21.35 1.85
CA PRO A 203 1.24 22.55 1.24
C PRO A 203 1.88 23.83 1.78
N ILE A 204 2.49 24.63 0.89
CA ILE A 204 2.99 25.98 1.20
C ILE A 204 2.26 27.01 0.32
N ALA A 205 1.25 27.66 0.91
CA ALA A 205 0.43 28.64 0.22
C ALA A 205 0.93 30.08 0.42
N ASN A 206 1.60 30.64 -0.59
CA ASN A 206 2.11 32.02 -0.57
C ASN A 206 1.27 32.98 -1.43
N SER A 207 0.26 32.47 -2.12
CA SER A 207 -0.66 33.22 -2.97
C SER A 207 -1.98 32.46 -3.14
N ASP A 208 -3.02 33.14 -3.63
CA ASP A 208 -4.28 32.48 -4.00
C ASP A 208 -4.10 31.45 -5.12
N GLU A 209 -3.12 31.67 -6.00
CA GLU A 209 -2.79 30.72 -7.05
C GLU A 209 -2.17 29.44 -6.48
N HIS A 210 -1.24 29.53 -5.53
CA HIS A 210 -0.71 28.35 -4.84
C HIS A 210 -1.82 27.59 -4.10
N ARG A 211 -2.77 28.29 -3.48
CA ARG A 211 -3.92 27.64 -2.83
C ARG A 211 -4.73 26.82 -3.82
N ARG A 212 -4.99 27.35 -5.02
CA ARG A 212 -5.72 26.61 -6.08
C ARG A 212 -4.95 25.37 -6.52
N GLN A 213 -3.65 25.48 -6.74
CA GLN A 213 -2.80 24.36 -7.15
C GLN A 213 -2.75 23.26 -6.07
N ILE A 214 -2.68 23.63 -4.80
CA ILE A 214 -2.74 22.68 -3.67
C ILE A 214 -4.09 21.94 -3.66
N GLU A 215 -5.20 22.65 -3.83
CA GLU A 215 -6.52 22.03 -3.86
C GLU A 215 -6.72 21.13 -5.10
N GLU A 216 -6.15 21.49 -6.25
CA GLU A 216 -6.12 20.61 -7.43
C GLU A 216 -5.27 19.35 -7.20
N ALA A 217 -4.10 19.50 -6.57
CA ALA A 217 -3.24 18.36 -6.23
C ALA A 217 -3.95 17.40 -5.26
N LYS A 218 -4.58 17.93 -4.20
CA LYS A 218 -5.40 17.11 -3.29
C LYS A 218 -6.54 16.38 -4.00
N LYS A 219 -7.23 17.05 -4.93
CA LYS A 219 -8.26 16.41 -5.74
C LYS A 219 -7.71 15.27 -6.57
N LYS A 220 -6.56 15.48 -7.24
CA LYS A 220 -5.89 14.44 -8.05
C LYS A 220 -5.44 13.24 -7.21
N GLU A 221 -4.89 13.47 -6.01
CA GLU A 221 -4.50 12.37 -5.11
C GLU A 221 -5.72 11.65 -4.52
N ALA A 222 -6.89 12.31 -4.45
CA ALA A 222 -8.16 11.71 -4.03
C ALA A 222 -8.98 11.08 -5.18
N GLU A 223 -8.51 11.17 -6.43
CA GLU A 223 -9.20 10.59 -7.58
C GLU A 223 -9.24 9.06 -7.48
N GLU A 224 -10.44 8.50 -7.67
CA GLU A 224 -10.65 7.07 -7.74
C GLU A 224 -10.32 6.56 -9.14
N TRP A 225 -9.05 6.68 -9.53
CA TRP A 225 -8.51 6.36 -10.86
C TRP A 225 -8.74 4.90 -11.29
N TRP A 226 -9.10 4.04 -10.35
CA TRP A 226 -9.40 2.63 -10.57
C TRP A 226 -10.88 2.35 -10.89
N LYS A 227 -11.75 3.37 -10.91
CA LYS A 227 -13.15 3.20 -11.32
C LYS A 227 -13.25 3.01 -12.83
#